data_AF-A0AAU1JVM2-F1
#
_entry.id   AF-A0AAU1JVM2-F1
#
_cell.length_a   1.000
_cell.length_b   1.000
_cell.length_c   1.000
_cell.angle_alpha   90.00
_cell.angle_beta   90.00
_cell.angle_gamma   90.00
#
_symmetry.space_group_name_H-M   'P 1'
#
loop_
_entity.id
_entity.type
_entity.pdbx_description
1 polymer ?
#
loop_
_entity_poly.entity_id
_entity_poly.type
_entity_poly.pdbx_seq_one_letter_code
_entity_poly.pdbx_strand_id
1 'polypeptide(L)'
;MSDDDMHVNPDDLRSIKSTLDTAGGDLFKEAKPLQKTPDVGESSSEVATALASLAAAVGGMAEGLGSLSDGVQNALDHATTADHGAGDAGRRQEQRVRGN
;
A
#
# COMPACT_ATOMS: atom_id res chain seq x y z
N MET A 1 -15.61 27.04 10.93
CA MET A 1 -14.69 26.26 10.08
C MET A 1 -15.16 24.85 10.23
N SER A 2 -15.88 24.34 9.24
CA SER A 2 -16.28 22.94 9.26
C SER A 2 -15.00 22.17 8.98
N ASP A 3 -14.51 21.45 10.00
CA ASP A 3 -13.62 20.34 9.73
C ASP A 3 -14.42 19.44 8.80
N ASP A 4 -14.07 19.45 7.51
CA ASP A 4 -14.46 18.38 6.59
C ASP A 4 -13.83 17.13 7.20
N ASP A 5 -14.58 16.46 8.08
CA ASP A 5 -14.31 15.10 8.51
C ASP A 5 -14.24 14.31 7.21
N MET A 6 -13.02 14.14 6.69
CA MET A 6 -12.71 13.26 5.58
C MET A 6 -13.13 11.88 6.06
N HIS A 7 -14.36 11.50 5.75
CA HIS A 7 -14.88 10.19 6.05
C HIS A 7 -14.19 9.24 5.08
N VAL A 8 -13.01 8.76 5.49
CA VAL A 8 -12.22 7.83 4.70
C VAL A 8 -12.99 6.51 4.67
N ASN A 9 -13.51 6.17 3.50
CA ASN A 9 -14.25 4.92 3.31
C ASN A 9 -13.29 3.73 3.39
N PRO A 10 -13.49 2.79 4.33
CA PRO A 10 -12.67 1.58 4.44
C PRO A 10 -12.58 0.76 3.16
N ASP A 11 -13.63 0.77 2.32
CA ASP A 11 -13.64 0.05 1.05
C ASP A 11 -12.72 0.69 0.00
N ASP A 12 -12.61 2.02 0.00
CA ASP A 12 -11.68 2.74 -0.88
C ASP A 12 -10.23 2.44 -0.48
N LEU A 13 -9.93 2.40 0.83
CA LEU A 13 -8.61 1.99 1.32
C LEU A 13 -8.27 0.54 0.93
N ARG A 14 -9.22 -0.40 1.04
CA ARG A 14 -9.02 -1.78 0.58
C ARG A 14 -8.75 -1.86 -0.92
N SER A 15 -9.48 -1.08 -1.72
CA SER A 15 -9.28 -1.02 -3.17
C SER A 15 -7.91 -0.45 -3.54
N ILE A 16 -7.48 0.62 -2.86
CA ILE A 16 -6.16 1.22 -3.04
C ILE A 16 -5.06 0.20 -2.67
N LYS A 17 -5.19 -0.46 -1.51
CA LYS A 17 -4.26 -1.50 -1.08
C LYS A 17 -4.13 -2.62 -2.11
N SER A 18 -5.26 -3.16 -2.58
CA SER A 18 -5.28 -4.22 -3.60
C SER A 18 -4.61 -3.79 -4.90
N THR A 19 -4.76 -2.52 -5.29
CA THR A 19 -4.12 -1.96 -6.48
C THR A 19 -2.61 -1.87 -6.31
N LEU A 20 -2.14 -1.42 -5.15
CA LEU A 20 -0.72 -1.31 -4.82
C LEU A 20 -0.04 -2.68 -4.74
N ASP A 21 -0.70 -3.67 -4.13
CA ASP A 21 -0.21 -5.05 -4.04
C ASP A 21 -0.09 -5.69 -5.43
N THR A 22 -1.10 -5.47 -6.29
CA THR A 22 -1.09 -5.98 -7.68
C THR A 22 0.03 -5.33 -8.49
N ALA A 23 0.11 -4.00 -8.46
CA ALA A 23 1.13 -3.25 -9.19
C ALA A 23 2.55 -3.59 -8.71
N GLY A 24 2.77 -3.66 -7.40
CA GLY A 24 4.06 -4.03 -6.81
C GLY A 24 4.46 -5.47 -7.14
N GLY A 25 3.49 -6.40 -7.07
CA GLY A 25 3.70 -7.79 -7.44
C GLY A 25 4.04 -7.99 -8.91
N ASP A 26 3.38 -7.26 -9.81
CA ASP A 26 3.64 -7.35 -11.25
C ASP A 26 4.96 -6.67 -11.63
N LEU A 27 5.27 -5.50 -11.07
CA LEU A 27 6.60 -4.86 -11.21
C LEU A 27 7.73 -5.79 -10.74
N PHE A 28 7.55 -6.47 -9.61
CA PHE A 28 8.54 -7.42 -9.11
C PHE A 28 8.74 -8.63 -10.04
N LYS A 29 7.66 -9.14 -10.66
CA LYS A 29 7.76 -10.24 -11.65
C LYS A 29 8.54 -9.78 -12.89
N GLU A 30 8.29 -8.58 -13.38
CA GLU A 30 8.99 -8.00 -14.54
C GLU A 30 10.45 -7.61 -14.23
N ALA A 31 10.78 -7.29 -12.98
CA ALA A 31 12.15 -7.03 -12.54
C ALA A 31 13.04 -8.28 -12.59
N LYS A 32 12.46 -9.45 -12.31
CA LYS A 32 13.19 -10.71 -12.13
C LYS A 32 13.94 -11.18 -13.39
N PRO A 33 13.38 -11.06 -14.62
CA PRO A 33 14.12 -11.28 -15.86
C PRO A 33 15.27 -10.30 -16.08
N LEU A 34 15.10 -9.02 -15.71
CA LEU A 34 16.11 -7.97 -15.91
C LEU A 34 17.35 -8.17 -15.03
N GLN A 35 17.21 -8.87 -13.90
CA GLN A 35 18.35 -9.29 -13.05
C GLN A 35 19.21 -10.38 -13.69
N LYS A 36 18.70 -11.10 -14.68
CA LYS A 36 19.52 -12.06 -15.43
C LYS A 36 20.35 -11.26 -16.43
N THR A 37 21.62 -11.07 -16.12
CA THR A 37 22.57 -10.40 -17.01
C THR A 37 22.53 -11.05 -18.39
N PRO A 38 22.32 -10.30 -19.48
CA PRO A 38 22.35 -10.87 -20.81
C PRO A 38 23.74 -11.44 -21.08
N ASP A 39 23.79 -12.66 -21.61
CA ASP A 39 25.03 -13.34 -21.99
C ASP A 39 25.54 -12.70 -23.28
N VAL A 40 26.37 -11.68 -23.13
CA VAL A 40 26.87 -10.91 -24.25
C VAL A 40 28.36 -10.68 -24.07
N GLY A 41 29.15 -10.89 -25.13
CA GLY A 41 30.58 -10.57 -25.20
C GLY A 41 30.84 -9.11 -25.58
N GLU A 42 31.84 -8.51 -24.92
CA GLU A 42 32.50 -7.19 -25.11
C GLU A 42 31.68 -5.90 -25.41
N SER A 43 30.61 -5.90 -26.20
CA SER A 43 29.69 -4.75 -26.39
C SER A 43 28.63 -4.62 -25.27
N SER A 44 28.83 -5.37 -24.20
CA SER A 44 27.82 -5.83 -23.26
C SER A 44 27.76 -5.09 -21.95
N SER A 45 28.89 -4.50 -21.54
CA SER A 45 29.10 -4.07 -20.17
C SER A 45 28.23 -2.88 -19.82
N GLU A 46 28.06 -1.94 -20.76
CA GLU A 46 27.18 -0.77 -20.62
C GLU A 46 25.71 -1.19 -20.60
N VAL A 47 25.31 -2.10 -21.49
CA VAL A 47 23.94 -2.65 -21.54
C VAL A 47 23.64 -3.45 -20.27
N ALA A 48 24.56 -4.30 -19.82
CA ALA A 48 24.44 -5.04 -18.56
C ALA A 48 24.36 -4.10 -17.35
N THR A 49 25.15 -3.01 -17.33
CA THR A 49 25.11 -2.00 -16.27
C THR A 49 23.78 -1.23 -16.28
N ALA A 50 23.28 -0.86 -17.46
CA ALA A 50 21.99 -0.20 -17.60
C ALA A 50 20.83 -1.12 -17.17
N LEU A 51 20.84 -2.40 -17.57
CA LEU A 51 19.84 -3.38 -17.13
C LEU A 51 19.91 -3.65 -15.63
N ALA A 52 21.12 -3.75 -15.05
CA ALA A 52 21.28 -3.91 -13.61
C ALA A 52 20.74 -2.68 -12.84
N SER A 53 21.01 -1.48 -13.34
CA SER A 53 20.50 -0.23 -12.76
C SER A 53 18.98 -0.13 -12.86
N LEU A 54 18.42 -0.55 -14.01
CA LEU A 54 16.97 -0.63 -14.21
C LEU A 54 16.34 -1.66 -13.28
N ALA A 55 16.93 -2.86 -13.16
CA ALA A 55 16.43 -3.90 -12.27
C ALA A 55 16.43 -3.45 -10.80
N ALA A 56 17.45 -2.73 -10.36
CA ALA A 56 17.52 -2.14 -9.03
C ALA A 56 16.42 -1.06 -8.82
N ALA A 57 16.22 -0.18 -9.81
CA ALA A 57 15.18 0.85 -9.74
C ALA A 57 13.77 0.24 -9.69
N VAL A 58 13.50 -0.79 -10.50
CA VAL A 58 12.22 -1.52 -10.51
C VAL A 58 12.00 -2.27 -9.19
N GLY A 59 13.05 -2.91 -8.65
CA GLY A 59 13.00 -3.52 -7.31
C GLY A 59 12.64 -2.52 -6.22
N GLY A 60 13.31 -1.35 -6.20
CA GLY A 60 13.00 -0.28 -5.24
C GLY A 60 11.58 0.30 -5.38
N MET A 61 11.05 0.39 -6.61
CA MET A 61 9.66 0.77 -6.84
C MET A 61 8.68 -0.27 -6.27
N ALA A 62 8.94 -1.56 -6.47
CA ALA A 62 8.10 -2.62 -5.92
C ALA A 62 8.12 -2.62 -4.38
N GLU A 63 9.29 -2.41 -3.76
CA GLU A 63 9.41 -2.24 -2.30
C GLU A 63 8.68 -1.00 -1.78
N GLY A 64 8.77 0.12 -2.51
CA GLY A 64 8.05 1.35 -2.19
C GLY A 64 6.53 1.19 -2.27
N LEU A 65 6.03 0.46 -3.27
CA LEU A 65 4.62 0.11 -3.40
C LEU A 65 4.15 -0.80 -2.25
N GLY A 66 4.96 -1.78 -1.85
CA GLY A 66 4.68 -2.61 -0.66
C GLY A 66 4.60 -1.78 0.63
N SER A 67 5.56 -0.88 0.84
CA SER A 67 5.56 0.02 2.01
C SER A 67 4.34 0.95 2.03
N LEU A 68 3.90 1.42 0.86
CA LEU A 68 2.69 2.23 0.74
C LEU A 68 1.43 1.39 1.03
N SER A 69 1.38 0.14 0.56
CA SER A 69 0.31 -0.82 0.88
C SER A 69 0.18 -1.05 2.38
N ASP A 70 1.30 -1.21 3.09
CA ASP A 70 1.32 -1.34 4.55
C ASP A 70 0.82 -0.06 5.25
N GLY A 71 1.18 1.11 4.73
CA GLY A 71 0.66 2.40 5.20
C GLY A 71 -0.86 2.52 5.06
N VAL A 72 -1.41 2.05 3.93
CA VAL A 72 -2.86 2.00 3.69
C VAL A 72 -3.55 1.02 4.63
N GLN A 73 -2.93 -0.14 4.90
CA GLN A 73 -3.44 -1.10 5.90
C GLN A 73 -3.49 -0.48 7.30
N ASN A 74 -2.45 0.22 7.72
CA ASN A 74 -2.45 0.92 9.02
C ASN A 74 -3.56 1.98 9.10
N ALA A 75 -3.79 2.74 8.02
CA ALA A 75 -4.89 3.70 7.97
C ALA A 75 -6.26 3.03 8.07
N LEU A 76 -6.44 1.86 7.42
CA LEU A 76 -7.65 1.05 7.51
C LEU A 76 -7.90 0.53 8.92
N ASP A 77 -6.85 0.04 9.60
CA ASP A 77 -6.93 -0.45 10.98
C ASP A 77 -7.32 0.68 11.94
N HIS A 78 -6.81 1.89 11.73
CA HIS A 78 -7.21 3.07 12.49
C HIS A 78 -8.65 3.51 12.23
N ALA A 79 -9.10 3.56 10.97
CA ALA A 79 -10.47 3.93 10.62
C ALA A 79 -11.49 2.96 11.23
N THR A 80 -11.24 1.64 11.12
CA THR A 80 -12.11 0.62 11.69
C THR A 80 -12.12 0.62 13.22
N THR A 81 -10.97 0.83 13.87
CA THR A 81 -10.89 0.94 15.34
C THR A 81 -11.63 2.17 15.85
N ALA A 82 -11.53 3.32 15.14
CA ALA A 82 -12.24 4.54 15.50
C ALA A 82 -13.77 4.36 15.41
N ASP A 83 -14.27 3.75 14.34
CA ASP A 83 -15.70 3.46 14.17
C ASP A 83 -16.25 2.54 15.28
N HIS A 84 -15.50 1.49 15.63
CA HIS A 84 -15.88 0.60 16.73
C HIS A 84 -15.89 1.31 18.09
N GLY A 85 -14.93 2.21 18.34
CA GLY A 85 -14.88 3.01 19.57
C GLY A 85 -16.05 4.00 19.69
N ALA A 86 -16.41 4.67 18.59
CA ALA A 86 -17.54 5.60 18.54
C ALA A 86 -18.89 4.88 18.73
N GLY A 87 -19.08 3.72 18.09
CA GLY A 87 -20.30 2.91 18.23
C GLY A 87 -20.49 2.35 19.65
N ASP A 88 -19.41 2.03 20.35
CA ASP A 88 -19.46 1.57 21.75
C ASP A 88 -19.72 2.70 22.75
N ALA A 89 -19.19 3.90 22.49
CA ALA A 89 -19.48 5.08 23.30
C ALA A 89 -20.95 5.51 23.15
N GLY A 90 -21.47 5.52 21.92
CA GLY A 90 -22.87 5.82 21.63
C GLY A 90 -23.84 4.88 22.34
N ARG A 91 -23.62 3.56 22.24
CA ARG A 91 -24.46 2.55 22.91
C ARG A 91 -24.48 2.68 24.44
N ARG A 92 -23.35 3.00 25.06
CA ARG A 92 -23.28 3.24 26.52
C ARG A 92 -24.04 4.49 26.95
N GLN A 93 -24.03 5.53 26.12
CA GLN A 93 -24.77 6.76 26.40
C GLN A 93 -26.28 6.56 26.26
N GLU A 94 -26.74 5.83 25.24
CA GLU A 94 -28.18 5.50 25.08
C GLU A 94 -28.74 4.64 26.21
N GLN A 95 -27.95 3.68 26.72
CA GLN A 95 -28.36 2.86 27.87
C GLN A 95 -28.49 3.68 29.17
N ARG A 96 -27.66 4.71 29.35
CA ARG A 96 -27.79 5.63 30.49
C ARG A 96 -29.02 6.53 30.40
N VAL A 97 -29.39 6.97 29.19
CA VAL A 97 -30.54 7.85 28.98
C VAL A 97 -31.87 7.10 29.11
N ARG A 98 -31.95 5.82 28.71
CA ARG A 98 -33.18 5.01 28.82
C ARG A 98 -33.38 4.33 30.18
N GLY A 99 -32.37 4.32 31.04
CA GLY A 99 -32.41 3.71 32.37
C GLY A 99 -32.82 4.65 33.51
N ASN A 100 -33.26 5.87 33.19
CA ASN A 100 -33.62 6.93 34.13
C ASN A 100 -35.03 7.46 33.82
#